data_AF-A0A524QUQ4-F1
#
_entry.id   AF-A0A524QUQ4-F1
#
_cell.length_a   1.000
_cell.length_b   1.000
_cell.length_c   1.000
_cell.angle_alpha   90.00
_cell.angle_beta   90.00
_cell.angle_gamma   90.00
#
_symmetry.space_group_name_H-M   'P 1'
#
loop_
_entity.id
_entity.type
_entity.pdbx_description
1 polymer ?
#
loop_
_entity_poly.entity_id
_entity_poly.type
_entity_poly.pdbx_seq_one_letter_code
_entity_poly.pdbx_strand_id
1 'polypeptide(L)'
;MAPDLVFDIPNDLASIEEAVDFVMEQCSECGENPKKLRLNLRVGLSEAIANAMLYGNCRDPSKRVKVEVAFQGTTITARVTDEGMGFNP
;
A
#
# COMPACT_ATOMS: atom_id res chain seq x y z
N MET A 1 -2.38 16.72 -0.98
CA MET A 1 -1.84 16.17 -2.24
C MET A 1 -2.89 15.22 -2.79
N ALA A 2 -3.26 15.36 -4.07
CA ALA A 2 -4.21 14.43 -4.67
C ALA A 2 -3.49 13.13 -5.05
N PRO A 3 -4.03 11.95 -4.69
CA PRO A 3 -3.47 10.67 -5.11
C PRO A 3 -3.71 10.43 -6.61
N ASP A 4 -2.75 9.76 -7.27
CA ASP A 4 -2.86 9.29 -8.66
C ASP A 4 -3.61 7.96 -8.72
N LEU A 5 -3.47 7.12 -7.69
CA LEU A 5 -4.19 5.85 -7.54
C LEU A 5 -4.96 5.83 -6.21
N VAL A 6 -6.21 5.39 -6.27
CA VAL A 6 -7.04 5.14 -5.08
C VAL A 6 -7.85 3.87 -5.30
N PHE A 7 -7.68 2.90 -4.41
CA PHE A 7 -8.44 1.65 -4.47
C PHE A 7 -8.57 1.02 -3.09
N ASP A 8 -9.60 0.19 -2.93
CA ASP A 8 -9.86 -0.59 -1.73
C ASP A 8 -9.54 -2.06 -2.00
N ILE A 9 -8.90 -2.70 -1.02
CA ILE A 9 -8.60 -4.13 -1.07
C ILE A 9 -9.36 -4.88 0.03
N PRO A 10 -9.81 -6.13 -0.23
CA PRO A 10 -10.34 -7.00 0.81
C PRO A 10 -9.34 -7.17 1.94
N ASN A 11 -9.84 -7.35 3.16
CA ASN A 11 -9.01 -7.67 4.33
C ASN A 11 -8.52 -9.14 4.30
N ASP A 12 -7.82 -9.50 3.23
CA ASP A 12 -7.30 -10.82 2.93
C ASP A 12 -5.83 -10.70 2.49
N LEU A 13 -4.94 -11.45 3.16
CA LEU A 13 -3.52 -11.44 2.85
C LEU A 13 -3.22 -11.91 1.42
N ALA A 14 -4.10 -12.72 0.83
CA ALA A 14 -3.94 -13.15 -0.56
C ALA A 14 -4.06 -11.99 -1.56
N SER A 15 -4.71 -10.88 -1.19
CA SER A 15 -4.86 -9.69 -2.03
C SER A 15 -3.62 -8.77 -2.02
N ILE A 16 -2.62 -9.03 -1.16
CA ILE A 16 -1.44 -8.15 -1.04
C ILE A 16 -0.60 -8.15 -2.31
N GLU A 17 -0.33 -9.34 -2.87
CA GLU A 17 0.53 -9.47 -4.06
C GLU A 17 -0.06 -8.71 -5.25
N GLU A 18 -1.35 -8.91 -5.52
CA GLU A 18 -2.08 -8.21 -6.58
C GLU A 18 -2.08 -6.69 -6.38
N ALA A 19 -2.33 -6.22 -5.16
CA ALA A 19 -2.33 -4.79 -4.83
C ALA A 19 -0.96 -4.14 -5.06
N VAL A 20 0.11 -4.82 -4.66
CA VAL A 20 1.49 -4.35 -4.82
C VAL A 20 1.86 -4.35 -6.30
N ASP A 21 1.56 -5.42 -7.04
CA ASP A 21 1.85 -5.49 -8.47
C ASP A 21 1.12 -4.41 -9.26
N PHE A 22 -0.15 -4.14 -8.92
CA PHE A 22 -0.92 -3.04 -9.52
C PHE A 22 -0.20 -1.69 -9.36
N VAL A 23 0.26 -1.34 -8.15
CA VAL A 23 1.00 -0.09 -7.92
C VAL A 23 2.33 -0.07 -8.68
N MET A 24 3.00 -1.22 -8.76
CA MET A 24 4.32 -1.36 -9.41
C MET A 24 4.27 -1.24 -10.93
N GLU A 25 3.16 -1.60 -11.56
CA GLU A 25 2.93 -1.40 -12.99
C GLU A 25 2.76 0.08 -13.36
N GLN A 26 2.15 0.87 -12.47
CA GLN A 26 1.98 2.32 -12.66
C GLN A 26 3.26 3.12 -12.37
N CYS A 27 4.26 2.47 -11.79
CA CYS A 27 5.54 3.05 -11.35
C CYS A 27 6.68 2.75 -12.35
N SER A 28 6.41 2.71 -13.65
CA SER A 28 7.39 2.24 -14.66
C SER A 28 8.61 3.17 -14.83
N GLU A 29 8.49 4.46 -14.52
CA GLU A 29 9.52 5.48 -14.78
C GLU A 29 10.05 6.21 -13.53
N CYS A 30 9.73 5.75 -12.32
CA CYS A 30 10.09 6.49 -11.11
C CYS A 30 11.54 6.24 -10.65
N GLY A 31 12.25 7.34 -10.37
CA GLY A 31 13.48 7.39 -9.56
C GLY A 31 14.80 7.13 -10.29
N GLU A 32 15.90 7.57 -9.68
CA GLU A 32 17.27 7.46 -10.23
C GLU A 32 17.84 6.04 -10.14
N ASN A 33 17.33 5.21 -9.21
CA ASN A 33 17.69 3.79 -9.09
C ASN A 33 16.43 2.91 -9.07
N PRO A 34 15.92 2.55 -10.26
CA PRO A 34 14.67 1.81 -10.40
C PRO A 34 14.66 0.48 -9.63
N LYS A 35 15.79 -0.25 -9.58
CA LYS A 35 15.84 -1.54 -8.88
C LYS A 35 15.67 -1.40 -7.37
N LYS A 36 16.40 -0.47 -6.75
CA LYS A 36 16.32 -0.23 -5.31
C LYS A 36 14.94 0.32 -4.92
N LEU A 37 14.42 1.26 -5.71
CA LEU A 37 13.08 1.81 -5.49
C LEU A 37 12.02 0.71 -5.57
N ARG A 38 12.07 -0.12 -6.62
CA ARG A 38 11.12 -1.23 -6.80
C ARG A 38 11.15 -2.21 -5.63
N LEU A 39 12.33 -2.59 -5.13
CA LEU A 39 12.44 -3.47 -3.97
C LEU A 39 11.86 -2.82 -2.71
N ASN A 40 12.28 -1.59 -2.40
CA ASN A 40 11.85 -0.89 -1.20
C ASN A 40 10.34 -0.62 -1.19
N LEU A 41 9.77 -0.23 -2.33
CA LEU A 41 8.35 0.02 -2.47
C LEU A 41 7.55 -1.26 -2.27
N ARG A 42 7.97 -2.38 -2.88
CA ARG A 42 7.32 -3.69 -2.68
C ARG A 42 7.31 -4.09 -1.21
N VAL A 43 8.47 -4.04 -0.54
CA VAL A 43 8.56 -4.43 0.88
C VAL A 43 7.71 -3.50 1.76
N GLY A 44 7.91 -2.19 1.65
CA GLY A 44 7.23 -1.23 2.51
C GLY A 44 5.71 -1.20 2.31
N LEU A 45 5.24 -1.33 1.06
CA LEU A 45 3.81 -1.39 0.78
C LEU A 45 3.19 -2.71 1.29
N SER A 46 3.86 -3.85 1.07
CA SER A 46 3.42 -5.14 1.61
C SER A 46 3.30 -5.12 3.13
N GLU A 47 4.31 -4.58 3.82
CA GLU A 47 4.31 -4.48 5.29
C GLU A 47 3.21 -3.55 5.81
N ALA A 48 3.03 -2.39 5.18
CA ALA A 48 1.99 -1.44 5.58
C ALA A 48 0.59 -2.04 5.41
N ILE A 49 0.34 -2.71 4.27
CA ILE A 49 -0.93 -3.41 4.02
C ILE A 49 -1.12 -4.55 5.02
N ALA A 50 -0.10 -5.39 5.23
CA ALA A 50 -0.19 -6.50 6.18
C ALA A 50 -0.50 -5.99 7.60
N ASN A 51 0.13 -4.88 8.03
CA ASN A 51 -0.14 -4.29 9.33
C ASN A 51 -1.58 -3.78 9.45
N ALA A 52 -2.05 -3.07 8.41
CA ALA A 52 -3.43 -2.62 8.32
C ALA A 52 -4.42 -3.80 8.41
N MET A 53 -4.13 -4.92 7.75
CA MET A 53 -5.02 -6.09 7.75
C MET A 53 -5.00 -6.88 9.06
N LEU A 54 -3.81 -7.15 9.57
CA LEU A 54 -3.58 -8.03 10.71
C LEU A 54 -3.88 -7.34 12.04
N TYR A 55 -3.45 -6.08 12.17
CA TYR A 55 -3.49 -5.34 13.43
C TYR A 55 -4.53 -4.24 13.43
N GLY A 56 -4.65 -3.46 12.35
CA GLY A 56 -5.66 -2.41 12.25
C GLY A 56 -7.08 -2.97 12.19
N ASN A 57 -7.35 -3.77 11.16
CA ASN A 57 -8.64 -4.43 10.94
C ASN A 57 -8.83 -5.71 11.77
N CYS A 58 -7.85 -6.11 12.58
CA CYS A 58 -7.93 -7.32 13.41
C CYS A 58 -8.33 -8.59 12.65
N ARG A 59 -7.91 -8.74 11.38
CA ARG A 59 -8.29 -9.86 10.48
C ARG A 59 -9.80 -9.97 10.20
N ASP A 60 -10.57 -8.91 10.42
CA ASP A 60 -12.01 -8.90 10.11
C ASP A 60 -12.24 -8.89 8.59
N PRO A 61 -12.80 -9.95 7.98
CA PRO A 61 -12.98 -10.05 6.54
C PRO A 61 -14.06 -9.08 6.00
N SER A 62 -14.92 -8.54 6.87
CA SER A 62 -15.93 -7.54 6.49
C SER A 62 -15.33 -6.16 6.21
N LYS A 63 -14.12 -5.91 6.72
CA LYS A 63 -13.40 -4.65 6.55
C LYS A 63 -12.62 -4.61 5.24
N ARG A 64 -12.14 -3.42 4.90
CA ARG A 64 -11.32 -3.11 3.73
C ARG A 64 -10.07 -2.37 4.18
N VAL A 65 -9.05 -2.36 3.32
CA VAL A 65 -7.89 -1.47 3.47
C VAL A 65 -7.90 -0.53 2.27
N LYS A 66 -7.83 0.78 2.53
CA LYS A 66 -7.73 1.78 1.48
C LYS A 66 -6.26 2.06 1.17
N VAL A 67 -5.91 2.05 -0.11
CA VAL A 67 -4.56 2.38 -0.60
C VAL A 67 -4.65 3.62 -1.48
N GLU A 68 -3.86 4.62 -1.15
CA GLU A 68 -3.70 5.85 -1.92
C GLU A 68 -2.23 6.02 -2.31
N VAL A 69 -1.93 6.23 -3.59
CA VAL A 69 -0.55 6.40 -4.08
C VAL A 69 -0.43 7.67 -4.91
N ALA A 70 0.63 8.44 -4.66
CA ALA A 70 1.02 9.61 -5.45
C ALA A 70 2.46 9.46 -5.96
N PHE A 71 2.67 9.74 -7.25
CA PHE A 71 3.96 9.70 -7.94
C PHE A 71 4.39 11.14 -8.28
N GLN A 72 5.52 11.58 -7.74
CA GLN A 72 6.01 12.96 -7.89
C GLN A 72 7.49 13.00 -8.23
N GLY A 73 7.79 13.09 -9.52
CA GLY A 73 9.17 13.07 -10.01
C GLY A 73 9.89 11.81 -9.53
N THR A 74 10.81 11.97 -8.58
CA THR A 74 11.60 10.87 -7.98
C THR A 74 11.03 10.35 -6.66
N THR A 75 9.90 10.89 -6.18
CA THR A 75 9.27 10.55 -4.90
C THR A 75 7.97 9.79 -5.11
N ILE A 76 7.76 8.74 -4.30
CA ILE A 76 6.51 7.99 -4.25
C ILE A 76 5.98 8.08 -2.83
N THR A 77 4.72 8.48 -2.70
CA THR A 77 4.03 8.51 -1.41
C THR A 77 2.88 7.52 -1.45
N ALA A 78 2.89 6.53 -0.58
CA ALA A 78 1.77 5.62 -0.38
C ALA A 78 1.15 5.85 1.01
N ARG A 79 -0.18 5.93 1.08
CA ARG A 79 -0.95 5.90 2.31
C ARG A 79 -1.80 4.64 2.34
N VAL A 80 -1.67 3.90 3.43
CA VAL A 80 -2.49 2.72 3.72
C VAL A 80 -3.37 3.08 4.91
N THR A 81 -4.67 2.81 4.82
CA THR A 81 -5.64 3.15 5.87
C THR A 81 -6.54 1.95 6.13
N ASP A 82 -6.51 1.46 7.37
CA ASP A 82 -7.45 0.49 7.92
C ASP A 82 -8.67 1.18 8.58
N GLU A 83 -9.66 0.38 8.95
CA GLU A 83 -10.88 0.79 9.67
C GLU A 83 -10.79 0.40 11.17
N GLY A 84 -9.56 0.28 11.68
CA GLY A 84 -9.27 -0.05 13.07
C GLY A 84 -9.42 1.16 14.00
N MET A 85 -9.32 0.89 15.30
CA MET A 85 -9.35 1.94 16.33
C MET A 85 -8.02 2.68 16.49
N GLY A 86 -7.03 2.35 15.65
CA GLY A 86 -5.66 2.85 15.77
C GLY A 86 -4.84 2.12 16.84
N PHE A 87 -3.73 2.73 17.22
CA PHE A 87 -2.73 2.16 18.13
C PHE A 87 -2.65 2.96 19.44
N ASN A 88 -2.52 2.27 20.57
CA ASN A 88 -2.23 2.88 21.88
C ASN A 88 -0.87 2.36 22.39
N PRO A 89 0.19 3.21 22.44
CA PRO A 89 1.56 2.83 22.78
C PRO A 89 1.77 2.41 24.24
#